data_AF-A0A1Q8KJS3-F1
#
_entry.id   AF-A0A1Q8KJS3-F1
#
_cell.length_a   1.000
_cell.length_b   1.000
_cell.length_c   1.000
_cell.angle_alpha   90.00
_cell.angle_beta   90.00
_cell.angle_gamma   90.00
#
_symmetry.space_group_name_H-M   'P 1'
#
loop_
_entity.id
_entity.type
_entity.pdbx_description
1 polymer ?
#
loop_
_entity_poly.entity_id
_entity_poly.type
_entity_poly.pdbx_seq_one_letter_code
_entity_poly.pdbx_strand_id
1 'polypeptide(L)'
;MSRSTLVNVLLVVAVVALFAIPVLFVPGEYSGADGQAGEAIEASGYEPWFSPVWEPPSGEIESGIFALQAAAGAGVLGYCLGVARTRSRQRGADSAPTET
;
A
#
# COMPACT_ATOMS: atom_id res chain seq x y z
N MET A 1 8.57 25.90 -9.41
CA MET A 1 7.91 24.58 -9.55
C MET A 1 6.79 24.70 -10.56
N SER A 2 6.61 23.72 -11.46
CA SER A 2 5.40 23.69 -12.29
C SER A 2 4.19 23.36 -11.41
N ARG A 3 3.00 23.82 -11.83
CA ARG A 3 1.74 23.54 -11.10
C ARG A 3 1.53 22.04 -10.87
N SER A 4 1.93 21.19 -11.81
CA SER A 4 1.83 19.74 -11.69
C SER A 4 2.79 19.14 -10.65
N THR A 5 4.03 19.65 -10.56
CA THR A 5 4.97 19.22 -9.51
C THR A 5 4.45 19.59 -8.13
N LEU A 6 3.86 20.78 -7.98
CA LEU A 6 3.26 21.22 -6.72
C LEU A 6 2.08 20.33 -6.30
N VAL A 7 1.17 20.03 -7.23
CA VAL A 7 0.03 19.13 -6.97
C VAL A 7 0.51 17.73 -6.56
N ASN A 8 1.49 17.16 -7.25
CA ASN A 8 2.00 15.82 -6.90
C ASN A 8 2.65 15.78 -5.51
N VAL A 9 3.44 16.81 -5.16
CA VAL A 9 4.03 16.92 -3.82
C VAL A 9 2.94 17.05 -2.76
N LEU A 10 1.91 17.86 -3.01
CA LEU A 10 0.78 18.02 -2.08
C LEU A 10 0.03 16.70 -1.90
N LEU A 11 -0.19 15.93 -2.97
CA LEU A 11 -0.84 14.61 -2.89
C LEU A 11 -0.01 13.63 -2.06
N VAL A 12 1.31 13.58 -2.26
CA VAL A 12 2.20 12.72 -1.46
C VAL A 12 2.18 13.12 0.01
N VAL A 13 2.25 14.42 0.30
CA VAL A 13 2.15 14.95 1.68
C VAL A 13 0.80 14.60 2.30
N ALA A 14 -0.30 14.73 1.54
CA ALA A 14 -1.64 14.40 2.03
C ALA A 14 -1.77 12.92 2.38
N VAL A 15 -1.24 12.02 1.55
CA VAL A 15 -1.21 10.58 1.84
C VAL A 15 -0.38 10.30 3.10
N VAL A 16 0.83 10.86 3.21
CA VAL A 16 1.65 10.68 4.41
C VAL A 16 0.95 11.20 5.67
N ALA A 17 0.32 12.38 5.59
CA ALA A 17 -0.43 12.95 6.70
C ALA A 17 -1.63 12.08 7.11
N LEU A 18 -2.32 11.45 6.15
CA LEU A 18 -3.44 10.55 6.42
C LEU A 18 -3.04 9.36 7.31
N PHE A 19 -1.81 8.86 7.18
CA PHE A 19 -1.28 7.79 8.03
C PHE A 19 -0.61 8.32 9.30
N ALA A 20 0.20 9.38 9.20
CA ALA A 20 0.99 9.89 10.32
C ALA A 20 0.14 10.57 11.40
N ILE A 21 -0.93 11.29 11.04
CA ILE A 21 -1.78 11.99 12.01
C ILE A 21 -2.45 11.00 12.97
N PRO A 22 -3.18 9.96 12.50
CA PRO A 22 -3.74 8.97 13.41
C PRO A 22 -2.67 8.34 14.32
N VAL A 23 -1.56 7.87 13.73
CA VAL A 23 -0.48 7.19 14.47
C VAL A 23 0.09 8.04 15.61
N LEU A 24 0.22 9.36 15.41
CA LEU A 24 0.79 10.26 16.42
C LEU A 24 -0.23 10.72 17.47
N PHE A 25 -1.51 10.84 17.12
CA PHE A 25 -2.51 11.52 17.96
C PHE A 25 -3.63 10.62 18.47
N VAL A 26 -3.80 9.41 17.93
CA VAL A 26 -4.82 8.45 18.35
C VAL A 26 -4.13 7.30 19.09
N PRO A 27 -4.24 7.22 20.43
CA PRO A 27 -3.76 6.08 21.18
C PRO A 27 -4.69 4.89 20.95
N GLY A 28 -4.12 3.75 20.61
CA GLY A 28 -4.87 2.52 20.37
C GLY A 28 -3.99 1.45 19.75
N GLU A 29 -4.43 0.21 19.88
CA GLU A 29 -3.84 -0.91 19.16
C GLU A 29 -4.43 -0.91 17.75
N TYR A 30 -3.59 -0.71 16.74
CA TYR A 30 -3.99 -0.69 15.33
C TYR A 30 -4.12 -2.13 14.81
N SER A 31 -5.01 -2.90 15.43
CA SER A 31 -5.35 -4.25 14.98
C SER A 31 -6.17 -4.21 13.70
N GLY A 32 -6.12 -5.30 12.93
CA GLY A 32 -6.91 -5.44 11.72
C GLY A 32 -8.42 -5.39 12.01
N ALA A 33 -9.19 -4.79 11.10
CA ALA A 33 -10.64 -4.67 11.22
C ALA A 33 -11.32 -6.04 11.41
N ASP A 34 -10.78 -7.08 10.76
CA ASP A 34 -11.32 -8.43 10.81
C ASP A 34 -11.21 -9.06 12.21
N GLY A 35 -10.19 -8.71 12.99
CA GLY A 35 -10.05 -9.18 14.38
C GLY A 35 -11.14 -8.62 15.29
N GLN A 36 -11.42 -7.31 15.19
CA GLN A 36 -12.50 -6.67 15.94
C GLN A 36 -13.89 -7.16 15.52
N ALA A 37 -14.06 -7.43 14.22
CA ALA A 37 -15.29 -8.00 13.70
C ALA A 37 -15.50 -9.44 14.21
N GLY A 38 -14.44 -10.25 14.28
CA GLY A 38 -14.47 -11.60 14.83
C GLY A 38 -14.96 -11.64 16.27
N GLU A 39 -14.38 -10.82 17.15
CA GLU A 39 -14.77 -10.74 18.57
C GLU A 39 -16.26 -10.34 18.74
N ALA A 40 -16.73 -9.37 17.95
CA ALA A 40 -18.12 -8.94 18.00
C ALA A 40 -19.10 -10.03 17.53
N ILE A 41 -18.70 -10.82 16.53
CA ILE A 41 -19.51 -11.94 16.03
C ILE A 41 -19.55 -13.06 17.06
N GLU A 42 -18.41 -13.42 17.66
CA GLU A 42 -18.34 -14.47 18.68
C GLU A 42 -19.15 -14.09 19.94
N ALA A 43 -19.11 -12.82 20.34
CA ALA A 43 -19.93 -12.28 21.43
C ALA A 43 -21.45 -12.35 21.17
N SER A 44 -21.88 -12.46 19.90
CA SER A 44 -23.29 -12.63 19.55
C SER A 44 -23.81 -14.06 19.72
N GLY A 45 -22.94 -15.00 20.12
CA GLY A 45 -23.26 -16.42 20.25
C GLY A 45 -23.27 -17.17 18.92
N TYR A 46 -22.60 -16.62 17.91
CA TYR A 46 -22.46 -17.24 16.60
C TYR A 46 -21.38 -18.33 16.63
N GLU A 47 -21.71 -19.51 16.10
CA GLU A 47 -20.77 -20.61 15.96
C GLU A 47 -20.20 -20.63 14.52
N PRO A 48 -18.86 -20.62 14.34
CA PRO A 48 -18.25 -20.70 13.01
C PRO A 48 -18.65 -21.98 12.28
N TRP A 49 -19.20 -21.86 11.06
CA TRP A 49 -19.51 -23.01 10.19
C TRP A 49 -18.29 -23.53 9.42
N PHE A 50 -17.13 -22.90 9.57
CA PHE A 50 -15.90 -23.24 8.89
C PHE A 50 -14.69 -22.95 9.78
N SER A 51 -13.71 -23.84 9.75
CA SER A 51 -12.42 -23.66 10.41
C SER A 51 -11.32 -23.50 9.35
N PRO A 52 -10.33 -22.61 9.53
CA PRO A 52 -9.19 -22.50 8.63
C PRO A 52 -8.50 -23.86 8.44
N VAL A 53 -8.19 -24.22 7.20
CA VAL A 53 -7.40 -25.44 6.90
C VAL A 53 -5.96 -25.29 7.39
N TRP A 54 -5.48 -24.05 7.45
CA TRP A 54 -4.16 -23.70 7.95
C TRP A 54 -4.24 -22.34 8.63
N GLU A 55 -3.56 -22.23 9.77
CA GLU A 55 -3.41 -21.01 10.53
C GLU A 55 -1.91 -20.77 10.77
N PRO A 56 -1.41 -19.54 10.62
CA PRO A 56 -0.01 -19.23 10.86
C PRO A 56 0.39 -19.61 12.30
N PRO A 57 1.55 -20.26 12.51
CA PRO A 57 1.96 -20.67 13.85
C PRO A 57 2.29 -19.50 14.78
N SER A 58 2.42 -18.28 14.26
CA SER A 58 2.48 -17.04 15.04
C SER A 58 1.97 -15.84 14.23
N GLY A 59 1.48 -14.81 14.92
CA GLY A 59 1.07 -13.53 14.29
C GLY A 59 2.24 -12.77 13.63
N GLU A 60 3.49 -13.05 14.05
CA GLU A 60 4.68 -12.51 13.38
C GLU A 60 4.85 -13.09 11.98
N ILE A 61 4.56 -14.39 11.81
CA ILE A 61 4.63 -15.06 10.50
C ILE A 61 3.51 -14.56 9.60
N GLU A 62 2.30 -14.38 10.13
CA GLU A 62 1.18 -13.76 9.42
C GLU A 62 1.56 -12.37 8.87
N SER A 63 2.04 -11.50 9.76
CA SER A 63 2.50 -10.15 9.41
C SER A 63 3.66 -10.19 8.41
N GLY A 64 4.58 -11.15 8.55
CA GLY A 64 5.69 -11.36 7.63
C GLY A 64 5.26 -11.72 6.21
N ILE A 65 4.22 -12.57 6.07
CA ILE A 65 3.65 -12.93 4.77
C ILE A 65 2.97 -11.72 4.13
N PHE A 66 2.21 -10.93 4.90
CA PHE A 66 1.63 -9.68 4.41
C PHE A 66 2.70 -8.67 3.98
N ALA A 67 3.77 -8.52 4.76
CA ALA A 67 4.88 -7.63 4.42
C ALA A 67 5.59 -8.08 3.13
N LEU A 68 5.77 -9.40 2.93
CA LEU A 68 6.33 -9.95 1.70
C LEU A 68 5.43 -9.65 0.48
N GLN A 69 4.12 -9.83 0.62
CA GLN A 69 3.16 -9.50 -0.44
C GLN A 69 3.19 -8.00 -0.78
N ALA A 70 3.23 -7.14 0.23
CA ALA A 70 3.34 -5.69 0.05
C ALA A 70 4.66 -5.32 -0.66
N ALA A 71 5.79 -5.91 -0.26
CA ALA A 71 7.09 -5.68 -0.88
C ALA A 71 7.10 -6.13 -2.36
N ALA A 72 6.54 -7.30 -2.66
CA ALA A 72 6.41 -7.79 -4.02
C ALA A 72 5.53 -6.87 -4.88
N GLY A 73 4.37 -6.45 -4.37
CA GLY A 73 3.48 -5.51 -5.05
C GLY A 73 4.14 -4.16 -5.32
N ALA A 74 4.85 -3.61 -4.33
CA ALA A 74 5.62 -2.38 -4.47
C ALA A 74 6.74 -2.52 -5.52
N GLY A 75 7.43 -3.66 -5.54
CA GLY A 75 8.46 -3.96 -6.54
C GLY A 75 7.92 -3.96 -7.97
N VAL A 76 6.78 -4.64 -8.19
CA VAL A 76 6.11 -4.68 -9.51
C VAL A 76 5.66 -3.27 -9.94
N LEU A 77 4.99 -2.53 -9.05
CA LEU A 77 4.55 -1.16 -9.34
C LEU A 77 5.73 -0.24 -9.64
N GLY A 78 6.82 -0.33 -8.87
CA GLY A 78 8.05 0.44 -9.08
C GLY A 78 8.69 0.14 -10.43
N TYR A 79 8.77 -1.14 -10.82
CA TYR A 79 9.27 -1.55 -12.13
C TYR A 79 8.41 -0.98 -13.27
N CYS A 80 7.09 -1.14 -13.20
CA CYS A 80 6.16 -0.62 -14.20
C CYS A 80 6.28 0.91 -14.38
N LEU A 81 6.33 1.67 -13.28
CA LEU A 81 6.53 3.11 -13.30
C LEU A 81 7.90 3.49 -13.89
N GLY A 82 8.95 2.73 -13.56
CA GLY A 82 10.28 2.92 -14.13
C GLY A 82 10.30 2.72 -15.65
N VAL A 83 9.71 1.63 -16.14
CA VAL A 83 9.57 1.36 -17.58
C VAL A 83 8.77 2.44 -18.28
N ALA A 84 7.63 2.85 -17.72
CA ALA A 84 6.79 3.90 -18.29
C ALA A 84 7.53 5.25 -18.39
N ARG A 85 8.31 5.60 -17.35
CA ARG A 85 9.16 6.80 -17.36
C ARG A 85 10.23 6.75 -18.44
N THR A 86 10.92 5.61 -18.59
CA THR A 86 11.96 5.44 -19.61
C THR A 86 11.40 5.52 -21.02
N ARG A 87 10.27 4.84 -21.30
CA ARG A 87 9.58 4.91 -22.60
C ARG A 87 9.15 6.34 -22.96
N SER A 88 8.65 7.08 -21.98
CA SER A 88 8.25 8.49 -22.18
C SER A 88 9.45 9.38 -22.52
N ARG A 89 10.61 9.15 -21.90
CA ARG A 89 11.85 9.86 -22.23
C ARG A 89 12.38 9.54 -23.62
N GLN A 90 12.34 8.28 -24.03
CA GLN A 90 12.79 7.85 -25.36
C GLN A 90 11.93 8.46 -26.47
N ARG A 91 10.60 8.48 -26.31
CA ARG A 91 9.69 9.16 -27.25
C ARG A 91 9.95 10.66 -27.41
N GLY A 92 10.36 11.33 -26.33
CA GLY A 92 10.75 12.74 -26.37
C GLY A 92 12.12 12.99 -27.01
N ALA A 93 13.01 11.99 -27.02
CA ALA A 93 14.31 12.07 -27.68
C ALA A 93 14.21 11.84 -29.20
N ASP A 94 13.36 10.90 -29.64
CA ASP A 94 13.11 10.62 -31.06
C ASP A 94 12.39 11.76 -31.80
N SER A 95 11.83 12.72 -31.07
CA SER A 95 11.15 13.90 -31.62
C SER A 95 12.01 15.17 -31.66
N ALA A 96 13.29 15.09 -31.28
CA ALA A 96 14.24 16.18 -31.47
C ALA A 96 14.61 16.30 -32.97
N PRO A 97 14.55 17.50 -33.58
CA PRO A 97 14.89 17.66 -34.99
C PRO A 97 16.36 17.31 -35.19
N THR A 98 16.63 16.43 -36.16
CA THR A 98 17.98 16.27 -36.70
C THR A 98 18.32 17.55 -37.44
N GLU A 99 19.07 18.46 -36.81
CA GLU A 99 19.66 19.61 -37.51
C GLU A 99 20.63 19.08 -38.58
N THR A 100 20.29 19.32 -39.85
CA THR A 100 21.15 19.18 -41.03
C THR A 100 21.56 20.56 -41.52
#